data_AF-A0A3C0J1V4-F1
#
_entry.id   AF-A0A3C0J1V4-F1
#
_cell.length_a   1.000
_cell.length_b   1.000
_cell.length_c   1.000
_cell.angle_alpha   90.00
_cell.angle_beta   90.00
_cell.angle_gamma   90.00
#
_symmetry.space_group_name_H-M   'P 1'
#
loop_
_entity.id
_entity.type
_entity.pdbx_description
1 polymer ?
#
loop_
_entity_poly.entity_id
_entity_poly.type
_entity_poly.pdbx_seq_one_letter_code
_entity_poly.pdbx_strand_id
1 'polypeptide(L)'
;MRDIINKGVTEDDLMSAAADAFESGWDQIKLYFMIGLPFETFEDIDGIASLSRQVLELGRKVAKARGKARRAGVNVSVSSFVPKPHTPFQWFAQNSREQLEHKQLYLKERMRVRGLSVSFHDVRASHLEAAFARGDRRLAPVIQRAVQLGCRFDGWSEQFKPGLWHQAFADLDLDPSMWANAEYGLDDPLPWDHINMGVSREFLVREAQRAARGVTTPDCREASCSGCGACSGDVRVRLAGEFAASSRQGGGRA
;
A
#
# COMPACT_ATOMS: atom_id res chain seq x y z
N MET A 1 -0.14 -9.65 8.28
CA MET A 1 0.41 -8.55 7.43
C MET A 1 0.65 -7.17 8.04
N ARG A 2 -0.16 -6.60 8.96
CA ARG A 2 -0.02 -5.18 9.37
C ARG A 2 1.37 -4.84 9.95
N ASP A 3 1.94 -5.78 10.70
CA ASP A 3 3.26 -5.64 11.30
C ASP A 3 4.39 -5.79 10.28
N ILE A 4 4.21 -6.68 9.30
CA ILE A 4 5.15 -6.85 8.17
C ILE A 4 5.38 -5.50 7.47
N ILE A 5 4.30 -4.78 7.17
CA ILE A 5 4.36 -3.47 6.50
C ILE A 5 4.52 -2.28 7.46
N ASN A 6 4.75 -2.54 8.75
CA ASN A 6 4.91 -1.56 9.81
C ASN A 6 3.83 -0.45 9.85
N LYS A 7 2.55 -0.82 9.70
CA LYS A 7 1.45 0.16 9.62
C LYS A 7 1.13 0.84 10.96
N GLY A 8 1.47 0.19 12.08
CA GLY A 8 1.24 0.73 13.44
C GLY A 8 -0.23 0.89 13.83
N VAL A 9 -1.15 0.18 13.17
CA VAL A 9 -2.59 0.22 13.43
C VAL A 9 -3.07 -1.16 13.82
N THR A 10 -3.76 -1.27 14.95
CA THR A 10 -4.30 -2.54 15.46
C THR A 10 -5.68 -2.86 14.86
N GLU A 11 -6.17 -4.07 15.14
CA GLU A 11 -7.56 -4.42 14.80
C GLU A 11 -8.55 -3.60 15.62
N ASP A 12 -8.27 -3.38 16.90
CA ASP A 12 -9.12 -2.61 17.81
C ASP A 12 -9.25 -1.15 17.36
N ASP A 13 -8.16 -0.52 16.92
CA ASP A 13 -8.18 0.85 16.38
C ASP A 13 -9.13 0.96 15.17
N LEU A 14 -9.07 -0.03 14.27
CA LEU A 14 -9.93 -0.08 13.10
C LEU A 14 -11.39 -0.28 13.50
N MET A 15 -11.66 -1.20 14.43
CA MET A 15 -13.03 -1.49 14.86
C MET A 15 -13.65 -0.31 15.62
N SER A 16 -12.88 0.38 16.45
CA SER A 16 -13.31 1.61 17.12
C SER A 16 -13.63 2.70 16.10
N ALA A 17 -12.73 2.99 15.17
CA ALA A 17 -12.96 4.01 14.14
C ALA A 17 -14.18 3.68 13.25
N ALA A 18 -14.39 2.39 12.95
CA ALA A 18 -15.56 1.95 12.20
C ALA A 18 -16.86 2.12 13.01
N ALA A 19 -16.85 1.82 14.32
CA ALA A 19 -18.00 2.02 15.19
C ALA A 19 -18.41 3.50 15.21
N ASP A 20 -17.44 4.39 15.46
CA ASP A 20 -17.65 5.84 15.50
C ASP A 20 -18.26 6.36 14.19
N ALA A 21 -17.78 5.86 13.04
CA ALA A 21 -18.33 6.24 11.74
C ALA A 21 -19.80 5.79 11.59
N PHE A 22 -20.13 4.52 11.87
CA PHE A 22 -21.51 4.06 11.77
C PHE A 22 -22.44 4.77 12.77
N GLU A 23 -21.95 5.03 13.99
CA GLU A 23 -22.68 5.78 15.02
C GLU A 23 -22.86 7.24 14.61
N SER A 24 -21.93 7.82 13.86
CA SER A 24 -22.11 9.15 13.28
C SER A 24 -23.09 9.19 12.11
N GLY A 25 -23.65 8.04 11.70
CA GLY A 25 -24.71 7.97 10.68
C GLY A 25 -24.21 7.65 9.27
N TRP A 26 -22.93 7.32 9.11
CA TRP A 26 -22.42 6.82 7.83
C TRP A 26 -22.98 5.42 7.55
N ASP A 27 -23.56 5.22 6.38
CA ASP A 27 -24.12 3.92 5.97
C ASP A 27 -23.06 3.01 5.30
N GLN A 28 -21.92 3.56 4.88
CA GLN A 28 -20.91 2.87 4.08
C GLN A 28 -19.50 3.18 4.56
N ILE A 29 -18.65 2.15 4.64
CA ILE A 29 -17.21 2.28 4.90
C ILE A 29 -16.44 1.71 3.71
N LYS A 30 -15.33 2.35 3.32
CA LYS A 30 -14.41 1.83 2.32
C LYS A 30 -13.09 1.41 2.98
N LEU A 31 -12.70 0.15 2.78
CA LEU A 31 -11.46 -0.42 3.29
C LEU A 31 -10.46 -0.61 2.14
N TYR A 32 -9.20 -0.30 2.39
CA TYR A 32 -8.11 -0.45 1.43
C TYR A 32 -7.14 -1.52 1.91
N PHE A 33 -6.91 -2.51 1.06
CA PHE A 33 -5.97 -3.60 1.30
C PHE A 33 -5.03 -3.78 0.11
N MET A 34 -4.00 -4.56 0.35
CA MET A 34 -3.04 -4.98 -0.67
C MET A 34 -2.92 -6.50 -0.64
N ILE A 35 -2.69 -7.12 -1.80
CA ILE A 35 -2.34 -8.54 -1.93
C ILE A 35 -1.02 -8.69 -2.67
N GLY A 36 -0.36 -9.83 -2.51
CA GLY A 36 0.94 -10.10 -3.14
C GLY A 36 2.12 -9.50 -2.38
N LEU A 37 1.92 -9.13 -1.11
CA LEU A 37 3.00 -8.64 -0.26
C LEU A 37 4.05 -9.73 0.03
N PRO A 38 5.31 -9.36 0.29
CA PRO A 38 6.30 -10.30 0.81
C PRO A 38 5.79 -10.98 2.08
N PHE A 39 6.06 -12.29 2.20
CA PHE A 39 5.64 -13.15 3.33
C PHE A 39 4.13 -13.39 3.47
N GLU A 40 3.30 -12.88 2.55
CA GLU A 40 1.86 -13.09 2.56
C GLU A 40 1.48 -14.55 2.29
N THR A 41 0.60 -15.06 3.15
CA THR A 41 -0.01 -16.39 3.01
C THR A 41 -1.49 -16.26 2.59
N PHE A 42 -2.12 -17.38 2.22
CA PHE A 42 -3.56 -17.39 2.00
C PHE A 42 -4.38 -17.12 3.28
N GLU A 43 -3.83 -17.41 4.46
CA GLU A 43 -4.47 -17.07 5.74
C GLU A 43 -4.56 -15.55 5.93
N ASP A 44 -3.55 -14.80 5.45
CA ASP A 44 -3.61 -13.33 5.45
C ASP A 44 -4.73 -12.81 4.52
N ILE A 45 -4.95 -13.46 3.37
CA ILE A 45 -6.04 -13.13 2.44
C ILE A 45 -7.40 -13.46 3.06
N ASP A 46 -7.51 -14.60 3.77
CA ASP A 46 -8.69 -14.92 4.58
C ASP A 46 -8.94 -13.86 5.66
N GLY A 47 -7.88 -13.34 6.26
CA GLY A 47 -7.91 -12.22 7.21
C GLY A 47 -8.58 -10.97 6.64
N ILE A 48 -8.32 -10.61 5.38
CA ILE A 48 -8.99 -9.48 4.70
C ILE A 48 -10.50 -9.70 4.67
N ALA A 49 -10.95 -10.90 4.28
CA ALA A 49 -12.37 -11.22 4.20
C ALA A 49 -13.02 -11.27 5.59
N SER A 50 -12.35 -11.87 6.58
CA SER A 50 -12.81 -11.96 7.97
C SER A 50 -13.04 -10.56 8.56
N LEU A 51 -12.04 -9.70 8.48
CA LEU A 51 -12.10 -8.34 8.99
C LEU A 51 -13.19 -7.51 8.31
N SER A 52 -13.32 -7.63 6.99
CA SER A 52 -14.37 -6.93 6.24
C SER A 52 -15.78 -7.36 6.70
N ARG A 53 -15.97 -8.65 7.02
CA ARG A 53 -17.24 -9.14 7.58
C ARG A 53 -17.49 -8.60 8.98
N GLN A 54 -16.47 -8.57 9.84
CA GLN A 54 -16.60 -8.01 11.20
C GLN A 54 -17.02 -6.54 11.16
N VAL A 55 -16.40 -5.72 10.30
CA VAL A 55 -16.77 -4.30 10.11
C VAL A 55 -18.21 -4.18 9.61
N LEU A 56 -18.64 -5.03 8.68
CA LEU A 56 -20.02 -5.04 8.19
C LEU A 56 -21.02 -5.43 9.30
N GLU A 57 -20.69 -6.43 10.11
CA GLU A 57 -21.53 -6.87 11.23
C GLU A 57 -21.68 -5.79 12.29
N LEU A 58 -20.59 -5.09 12.61
CA LEU A 58 -20.60 -3.92 13.47
C LEU A 58 -21.55 -2.84 12.91
N GLY A 59 -21.40 -2.46 11.65
CA GLY A 59 -22.26 -1.47 11.02
C GLY A 59 -23.73 -1.89 10.98
N ARG A 60 -24.02 -3.17 10.76
CA ARG A 60 -25.39 -3.72 10.84
C ARG A 60 -25.98 -3.63 12.22
N LYS A 61 -25.20 -3.93 13.27
CA LYS A 61 -25.65 -3.83 14.67
C LYS A 61 -26.02 -2.39 15.00
N VAL A 62 -25.15 -1.43 14.68
CA VAL A 62 -25.39 0.00 14.89
C VAL A 62 -26.60 0.49 14.09
N ALA A 63 -26.70 0.15 12.80
CA ALA A 63 -27.81 0.56 11.95
C ALA A 63 -29.15 -0.11 12.33
N LYS A 64 -29.13 -1.30 12.95
CA LYS A 64 -30.35 -1.99 13.45
C LYS A 64 -31.02 -1.20 14.55
N ALA A 65 -30.27 -0.58 15.46
CA ALA A 65 -30.80 0.31 16.50
C ALA A 65 -31.59 1.50 15.91
N ARG A 66 -31.34 1.83 14.64
CA ARG A 66 -32.00 2.92 13.88
C ARG A 66 -33.06 2.43 12.88
N GLY A 67 -33.40 1.13 12.89
CA GLY A 67 -34.32 0.52 11.93
C GLY A 67 -33.79 0.42 10.49
N LYS A 68 -32.49 0.61 10.27
CA LYS A 68 -31.85 0.75 8.93
C LYS A 68 -30.77 -0.29 8.65
N ALA A 69 -30.78 -1.44 9.33
CA ALA A 69 -29.73 -2.47 9.25
C ALA A 69 -29.30 -2.87 7.82
N ARG A 70 -30.21 -2.81 6.84
CA ARG A 70 -29.94 -3.17 5.42
C ARG A 70 -29.13 -2.11 4.66
N ARG A 71 -28.90 -0.92 5.23
CA ARG A 71 -28.14 0.17 4.59
C ARG A 71 -26.65 0.09 4.85
N ALA A 72 -26.23 -0.60 5.91
CA ALA A 72 -24.83 -0.83 6.23
C ALA A 72 -24.14 -1.62 5.11
N GLY A 73 -23.04 -1.08 4.59
CA GLY A 73 -22.20 -1.75 3.61
C GLY A 73 -20.72 -1.44 3.77
N VAL A 74 -19.90 -2.33 3.23
CA VAL A 74 -18.44 -2.19 3.23
C VAL A 74 -17.93 -2.45 1.82
N ASN A 75 -17.19 -1.49 1.29
CA ASN A 75 -16.54 -1.58 -0.01
C ASN A 75 -15.05 -1.82 0.19
N VAL A 76 -14.55 -2.92 -0.35
CA VAL A 76 -13.14 -3.32 -0.22
C VAL A 76 -12.42 -3.01 -1.53
N SER A 77 -11.34 -2.24 -1.45
CA SER A 77 -10.47 -1.92 -2.59
C SER A 77 -9.14 -2.61 -2.37
N VAL A 78 -8.74 -3.46 -3.32
CA VAL A 78 -7.57 -4.31 -3.18
C VAL A 78 -6.58 -4.01 -4.31
N SER A 79 -5.41 -3.49 -3.94
CA SER A 79 -4.31 -3.27 -4.88
C SER A 79 -3.35 -4.45 -4.88
N SER A 80 -2.66 -4.70 -5.99
CA SER A 80 -1.50 -5.58 -5.99
C SER A 80 -0.31 -4.87 -5.35
N PHE A 81 0.55 -5.62 -4.67
CA PHE A 81 1.82 -5.09 -4.20
C PHE A 81 2.69 -4.68 -5.40
N VAL A 82 3.27 -3.49 -5.31
CA VAL A 82 4.22 -2.94 -6.27
C VAL A 82 5.47 -2.55 -5.48
N PRO A 83 6.60 -3.25 -5.67
CA PRO A 83 7.84 -2.88 -4.98
C PRO A 83 8.24 -1.46 -5.36
N LYS A 84 8.44 -0.60 -4.36
CA LYS A 84 8.82 0.80 -4.57
C LYS A 84 10.28 1.04 -4.20
N PRO A 85 11.02 1.80 -5.02
CA PRO A 85 12.34 2.31 -4.66
C PRO A 85 12.36 2.97 -3.28
N HIS A 86 13.48 2.84 -2.59
CA HIS A 86 13.72 3.45 -1.27
C HIS A 86 12.72 3.00 -0.18
N THR A 87 12.18 1.79 -0.32
CA THR A 87 11.36 1.15 0.72
C THR A 87 12.03 -0.13 1.22
N PRO A 88 11.69 -0.63 2.43
CA PRO A 88 12.20 -1.90 2.92
C PRO A 88 11.88 -3.09 2.00
N PHE A 89 10.89 -2.95 1.12
CA PHE A 89 10.50 -4.01 0.19
C PHE A 89 11.05 -3.84 -1.23
N GLN A 90 11.98 -2.89 -1.45
CA GLN A 90 12.53 -2.60 -2.78
C GLN A 90 13.28 -3.78 -3.41
N TRP A 91 13.75 -4.75 -2.62
CA TRP A 91 14.47 -5.93 -3.11
C TRP A 91 13.56 -7.07 -3.58
N PHE A 92 12.30 -7.08 -3.13
CA PHE A 92 11.37 -8.18 -3.41
C PHE A 92 10.76 -8.05 -4.81
N ALA A 93 10.58 -9.18 -5.47
CA ALA A 93 9.82 -9.27 -6.70
C ALA A 93 8.34 -9.00 -6.46
N GLN A 94 7.66 -8.42 -7.46
CA GLN A 94 6.21 -8.54 -7.52
C GLN A 94 5.83 -10.01 -7.77
N ASN A 95 4.73 -10.49 -7.22
CA ASN A 95 4.14 -11.78 -7.63
C ASN A 95 3.84 -11.77 -9.15
N SER A 96 3.86 -12.95 -9.78
CA SER A 96 3.48 -13.07 -11.19
C SER A 96 2.02 -12.65 -11.40
N ARG A 97 1.66 -12.35 -12.65
CA ARG A 97 0.28 -11.99 -12.98
C ARG A 97 -0.70 -13.09 -12.63
N GLU A 98 -0.33 -14.34 -12.90
CA GLU A 98 -1.12 -15.54 -12.62
C GLU A 98 -1.31 -15.72 -11.10
N GLN A 99 -0.26 -15.51 -10.32
CA GLN A 99 -0.33 -15.56 -8.86
C GLN A 99 -1.27 -14.49 -8.31
N LEU A 100 -1.16 -13.26 -8.79
CA LEU A 100 -2.03 -12.16 -8.37
C LEU A 100 -3.49 -12.40 -8.78
N GLU A 101 -3.74 -12.84 -10.02
CA GLU A 101 -5.08 -13.20 -10.51
C GLU A 101 -5.71 -14.32 -9.66
N HIS A 102 -4.94 -15.34 -9.31
CA HIS A 102 -5.38 -16.42 -8.42
C HIS A 102 -5.76 -15.87 -7.03
N LYS A 103 -4.92 -15.00 -6.44
CA LYS A 103 -5.22 -14.35 -5.15
C LYS A 103 -6.46 -13.46 -5.22
N GLN A 104 -6.65 -12.70 -6.31
CA GLN A 104 -7.85 -11.89 -6.52
C GLN A 104 -9.11 -12.76 -6.58
N LEU A 105 -9.07 -13.86 -7.34
CA LEU A 105 -10.19 -14.80 -7.43
C LEU A 105 -10.50 -15.44 -6.08
N TYR A 106 -9.47 -15.91 -5.37
CA TYR A 106 -9.57 -16.52 -4.06
C TYR A 106 -10.28 -15.60 -3.04
N LEU A 107 -9.89 -14.32 -3.00
CA LEU A 107 -10.55 -13.32 -2.14
C LEU A 107 -11.97 -13.02 -2.62
N LYS A 108 -12.18 -12.87 -3.94
CA LYS A 108 -13.50 -12.57 -4.52
C LYS A 108 -14.56 -13.61 -4.12
N GLU A 109 -14.21 -14.88 -4.10
CA GLU A 109 -15.11 -15.97 -3.69
C GLU A 109 -15.55 -15.85 -2.23
N ARG A 110 -14.63 -15.44 -1.35
CA ARG A 110 -14.87 -15.24 0.09
C ARG A 110 -15.68 -13.97 0.36
N MET A 111 -15.63 -13.00 -0.53
CA MET A 111 -16.34 -11.73 -0.39
C MET A 111 -17.80 -11.78 -0.87
N ARG A 112 -18.33 -12.96 -1.24
CA ARG A 112 -19.74 -13.17 -1.65
C ARG A 112 -20.72 -13.08 -0.48
N VAL A 113 -20.80 -11.92 0.15
CA VAL A 113 -21.69 -11.62 1.28
C VAL A 113 -22.50 -10.36 0.93
N ARG A 114 -23.82 -10.40 1.13
CA ARG A 114 -24.67 -9.22 0.91
C ARG A 114 -24.15 -8.04 1.73
N GLY A 115 -23.98 -6.88 1.11
CA GLY A 115 -23.46 -5.67 1.78
C GLY A 115 -21.93 -5.59 1.83
N LEU A 116 -21.22 -6.61 1.37
CA LEU A 116 -19.80 -6.49 0.99
C LEU A 116 -19.70 -6.30 -0.52
N SER A 117 -18.83 -5.39 -0.94
CA SER A 117 -18.34 -5.35 -2.31
C SER A 117 -16.82 -5.40 -2.30
N VAL A 118 -16.22 -5.95 -3.35
CA VAL A 118 -14.78 -5.97 -3.54
C VAL A 118 -14.45 -5.51 -4.95
N SER A 119 -13.44 -4.66 -5.04
CA SER A 119 -12.87 -4.13 -6.28
C SER A 119 -11.37 -4.35 -6.27
N PHE A 120 -10.81 -4.68 -7.43
CA PHE A 120 -9.41 -5.00 -7.60
C PHE A 120 -8.77 -4.04 -8.57
N HIS A 121 -7.50 -3.71 -8.34
CA HIS A 121 -6.68 -3.07 -9.37
C HIS A 121 -6.41 -4.06 -10.51
N ASP A 122 -6.30 -3.53 -11.73
CA ASP A 122 -5.93 -4.33 -12.89
C ASP A 122 -4.49 -4.85 -12.70
N VAL A 123 -4.33 -6.15 -12.78
CA VAL A 123 -3.06 -6.88 -12.63
C VAL A 123 -2.04 -6.51 -13.71
N ARG A 124 -2.48 -6.23 -14.94
CA ARG A 124 -1.61 -5.79 -16.03
C ARG A 124 -1.11 -4.37 -15.79
N ALA A 125 -1.99 -3.49 -15.31
CA ALA A 125 -1.59 -2.14 -14.92
C ALA A 125 -0.59 -2.18 -13.75
N SER A 126 -0.86 -3.00 -12.73
CA SER A 126 0.03 -3.19 -11.58
C SER A 126 1.39 -3.77 -11.98
N HIS A 127 1.43 -4.63 -13.00
CA HIS A 127 2.66 -5.21 -13.53
C HIS A 127 3.51 -4.19 -14.29
N LEU A 128 2.87 -3.36 -15.13
CA LEU A 128 3.56 -2.22 -15.75
C LEU A 128 4.07 -1.23 -14.70
N GLU A 129 3.27 -0.94 -13.68
CA GLU A 129 3.67 -0.08 -12.57
C GLU A 129 4.91 -0.62 -11.85
N ALA A 130 4.98 -1.93 -11.62
CA ALA A 130 6.17 -2.57 -11.04
C ALA A 130 7.38 -2.51 -11.96
N ALA A 131 7.20 -2.73 -13.26
CA ALA A 131 8.28 -2.61 -14.23
C ALA A 131 8.86 -1.18 -14.22
N PHE A 132 8.02 -0.15 -14.27
CA PHE A 132 8.47 1.25 -14.23
C PHE A 132 9.03 1.68 -12.88
N ALA A 133 8.45 1.22 -11.76
CA ALA A 133 8.96 1.51 -10.43
C ALA A 133 10.35 0.91 -10.22
N ARG A 134 10.63 -0.25 -10.83
CA ARG A 134 11.89 -0.98 -10.68
C ARG A 134 12.83 -0.83 -11.88
N GLY A 135 12.45 0.01 -12.83
CA GLY A 135 13.08 0.11 -14.13
C GLY A 135 14.40 0.88 -14.14
N ASP A 136 15.15 0.69 -15.21
CA ASP A 136 16.30 1.53 -15.55
C ASP A 136 16.05 2.30 -16.86
N ARG A 137 17.07 3.03 -17.33
CA ARG A 137 17.03 3.84 -18.56
C ARG A 137 16.54 3.11 -19.81
N ARG A 138 16.61 1.77 -19.86
CA ARG A 138 16.08 0.96 -20.97
C ARG A 138 14.56 1.08 -21.14
N LEU A 139 13.84 1.55 -20.11
CA LEU A 139 12.40 1.80 -20.21
C LEU A 139 12.03 3.14 -20.87
N ALA A 140 12.97 4.08 -21.02
CA ALA A 140 12.66 5.37 -21.64
C ALA A 140 12.18 5.24 -23.11
N PRO A 141 12.82 4.43 -23.97
CA PRO A 141 12.32 4.16 -25.32
C PRO A 141 10.94 3.47 -25.32
N VAL A 142 10.64 2.63 -24.33
CA VAL A 142 9.34 1.95 -24.21
C VAL A 142 8.21 2.95 -24.00
N ILE A 143 8.41 3.94 -23.12
CA ILE A 143 7.42 5.02 -22.90
C ILE A 143 7.20 5.80 -24.19
N GLN A 144 8.27 6.19 -24.87
CA GLN A 144 8.20 6.89 -26.15
C GLN A 144 7.40 6.07 -27.17
N ARG A 145 7.68 4.77 -27.28
CA ARG A 145 7.00 3.87 -28.21
C ARG A 145 5.52 3.71 -27.87
N ALA A 146 5.17 3.56 -26.60
CA ALA A 146 3.78 3.47 -26.16
C ALA A 146 2.98 4.74 -26.54
N VAL A 147 3.58 5.93 -26.38
CA VAL A 147 2.96 7.19 -26.81
C VAL A 147 2.76 7.22 -28.33
N GLN A 148 3.75 6.78 -29.12
CA GLN A 148 3.63 6.69 -30.59
C GLN A 148 2.53 5.73 -31.03
N LEU A 149 2.32 4.64 -30.29
CA LEU A 149 1.23 3.68 -30.53
C LEU A 149 -0.15 4.22 -30.10
N GLY A 150 -0.19 5.34 -29.37
CA GLY A 150 -1.42 6.00 -28.95
C GLY A 150 -1.88 5.68 -27.52
N CYS A 151 -0.98 5.21 -26.66
CA CYS A 151 -1.20 5.20 -25.20
C CYS A 151 -1.27 6.63 -24.69
N ARG A 152 -2.31 6.91 -23.89
CA ARG A 152 -2.51 8.19 -23.20
C ARG A 152 -3.50 7.96 -22.08
N PHE A 153 -3.36 8.71 -20.99
CA PHE A 153 -4.32 8.68 -19.88
C PHE A 153 -4.49 7.27 -19.28
N ASP A 154 -3.44 6.44 -19.31
CA ASP A 154 -3.47 5.06 -18.82
C ASP A 154 -3.71 4.90 -17.31
N GLY A 155 -3.70 6.01 -16.55
CA GLY A 155 -4.11 6.02 -15.15
C GLY A 155 -5.62 5.85 -14.94
N TRP A 156 -6.43 6.06 -15.98
CA TRP A 156 -7.86 5.76 -15.98
C TRP A 156 -8.11 4.40 -16.62
N SER A 157 -8.77 3.51 -15.89
CA SER A 157 -8.97 2.10 -16.31
C SER A 157 -9.63 1.93 -17.68
N GLU A 158 -10.52 2.84 -18.05
CA GLU A 158 -11.25 2.86 -19.31
C GLU A 158 -10.41 3.36 -20.49
N GLN A 159 -9.28 4.01 -20.22
CA GLN A 159 -8.32 4.47 -21.22
C GLN A 159 -7.09 3.57 -21.30
N PHE A 160 -6.88 2.69 -20.32
CA PHE A 160 -5.72 1.81 -20.27
C PHE A 160 -5.73 0.80 -21.43
N LYS A 161 -4.65 0.82 -22.23
CA LYS A 161 -4.50 -0.03 -23.42
C LYS A 161 -3.38 -1.06 -23.24
N PRO A 162 -3.61 -2.16 -22.49
CA PRO A 162 -2.56 -3.13 -22.17
C PRO A 162 -1.93 -3.77 -23.42
N GLY A 163 -2.71 -3.96 -24.50
CA GLY A 163 -2.19 -4.51 -25.75
C GLY A 163 -1.14 -3.62 -26.42
N LEU A 164 -1.31 -2.29 -26.38
CA LEU A 164 -0.33 -1.37 -26.94
C LEU A 164 0.94 -1.27 -26.09
N TRP A 165 0.82 -1.40 -24.78
CA TRP A 165 1.99 -1.52 -23.91
C TRP A 165 2.77 -2.80 -24.19
N HIS A 166 2.08 -3.95 -24.32
CA HIS A 166 2.74 -5.20 -24.71
C HIS A 166 3.47 -5.07 -26.05
N GLN A 167 2.83 -4.44 -27.04
CA GLN A 167 3.47 -4.15 -28.33
C GLN A 167 4.68 -3.21 -28.17
N ALA A 168 4.61 -2.16 -27.36
CA ALA A 168 5.72 -1.23 -27.14
C ALA A 168 6.97 -1.91 -26.56
N PHE A 169 6.77 -2.87 -25.65
CA PHE A 169 7.83 -3.70 -25.10
C PHE A 169 8.39 -4.67 -26.16
N ALA A 170 7.50 -5.35 -26.90
CA ALA A 170 7.90 -6.31 -27.95
C ALA A 170 8.67 -5.66 -29.10
N ASP A 171 8.28 -4.46 -29.54
CA ASP A 171 8.97 -3.70 -30.60
C ASP A 171 10.42 -3.34 -30.26
N LEU A 172 10.81 -3.46 -28.98
CA LEU A 172 12.15 -3.17 -28.45
C LEU A 172 12.84 -4.44 -27.91
N ASP A 173 12.26 -5.63 -28.13
CA ASP A 173 12.75 -6.91 -27.60
C ASP A 173 12.92 -6.91 -26.06
N LEU A 174 12.01 -6.24 -25.34
CA LEU A 174 12.00 -6.16 -23.88
C LEU A 174 10.79 -6.88 -23.29
N ASP A 175 10.95 -7.47 -22.11
CA ASP A 175 9.86 -8.01 -21.29
C ASP A 175 9.75 -7.22 -19.98
N PRO A 176 8.58 -6.64 -19.62
CA PRO A 176 8.39 -5.94 -18.35
C PRO A 176 8.72 -6.80 -17.12
N SER A 177 8.59 -8.12 -17.23
CA SER A 177 8.89 -9.09 -16.16
C SER A 177 10.36 -9.06 -15.74
N MET A 178 11.27 -8.63 -16.63
CA MET A 178 12.69 -8.45 -16.31
C MET A 178 12.94 -7.46 -15.16
N TRP A 179 11.99 -6.56 -14.89
CA TRP A 179 12.05 -5.64 -13.76
C TRP A 179 10.98 -5.96 -12.71
N ALA A 180 9.73 -6.16 -13.15
CA ALA A 180 8.61 -6.37 -12.23
C ALA A 180 8.79 -7.59 -11.33
N ASN A 181 9.28 -8.70 -11.89
CA ASN A 181 9.44 -9.98 -11.20
C ASN A 181 10.91 -10.30 -10.87
N ALA A 182 11.85 -9.37 -11.10
CA ALA A 182 13.23 -9.55 -10.67
C ALA A 182 13.32 -9.64 -9.15
N GLU A 183 14.14 -10.56 -8.64
CA GLU A 183 14.51 -10.63 -7.24
C GLU A 183 15.93 -10.08 -7.09
N TYR A 184 16.13 -9.20 -6.11
CA TYR A 184 17.44 -8.60 -5.84
C TYR A 184 17.97 -9.09 -4.48
N GLY A 185 19.25 -9.42 -4.45
CA GLY A 185 20.00 -9.57 -3.22
C GLY A 185 20.09 -8.25 -2.46
N LEU A 186 20.22 -8.34 -1.13
CA LEU A 186 20.35 -7.15 -0.28
C LEU A 186 21.64 -6.37 -0.54
N ASP A 187 22.61 -6.92 -1.28
CA ASP A 187 23.86 -6.26 -1.67
C ASP A 187 23.93 -5.94 -3.16
N ASP A 188 22.89 -6.26 -3.92
CA ASP A 188 22.83 -5.96 -5.35
C ASP A 188 22.78 -4.44 -5.58
N PRO A 189 23.43 -3.94 -6.64
CA PRO A 189 23.22 -2.58 -7.11
C PRO A 189 21.82 -2.44 -7.73
N LEU A 190 21.06 -1.45 -7.28
CA LEU A 190 19.72 -1.18 -7.79
C LEU A 190 19.74 -0.04 -8.82
N PRO A 191 18.86 -0.06 -9.84
CA PRO A 191 18.78 1.00 -10.85
C PRO A 191 18.65 2.43 -10.30
N TRP A 192 18.05 2.59 -9.12
CA TRP A 192 17.78 3.85 -8.45
C TRP A 192 18.78 4.19 -7.33
N ASP A 193 19.84 3.41 -7.11
CA ASP A 193 20.80 3.65 -6.00
C ASP A 193 21.55 4.99 -6.13
N HIS A 194 21.60 5.57 -7.34
CA HIS A 194 22.17 6.89 -7.58
C HIS A 194 21.27 8.05 -7.08
N ILE A 195 20.05 7.75 -6.61
CA ILE A 195 19.10 8.73 -6.07
C ILE A 195 19.15 8.68 -4.54
N ASN A 196 19.37 9.83 -3.91
CA ASN A 196 19.38 9.94 -2.45
C ASN A 196 18.06 10.56 -1.94
N MET A 197 17.27 9.76 -1.21
CA MET A 197 16.00 10.18 -0.59
C MET A 197 16.16 10.55 0.90
N GLY A 198 17.39 10.65 1.40
CA GLY A 198 17.71 10.93 2.80
C GLY A 198 17.65 9.71 3.73
N VAL A 199 17.03 8.60 3.31
CA VAL A 199 17.00 7.35 4.09
C VAL A 199 18.19 6.47 3.73
N SER A 200 18.92 5.97 4.73
CA SER A 200 20.11 5.14 4.50
C SER A 200 19.77 3.72 4.04
N ARG A 201 20.66 3.13 3.23
CA ARG A 201 20.52 1.74 2.75
C ARG A 201 20.53 0.76 3.91
N GLU A 202 21.39 0.99 4.90
CA GLU A 202 21.53 0.15 6.09
C GLU A 202 20.25 0.15 6.93
N PHE A 203 19.55 1.28 6.98
CA PHE A 203 18.22 1.35 7.60
C PHE A 203 17.23 0.48 6.83
N LEU A 204 17.11 0.65 5.50
CA LEU A 204 16.16 -0.11 4.70
C LEU A 204 16.42 -1.62 4.75
N VAL A 205 17.69 -2.04 4.75
CA VAL A 205 18.09 -3.45 4.90
C VAL A 205 17.65 -3.99 6.27
N ARG A 206 17.89 -3.22 7.34
CA ARG A 206 17.46 -3.58 8.70
C ARG A 206 15.95 -3.71 8.79
N GLU A 207 15.20 -2.78 8.19
CA GLU A 207 13.74 -2.83 8.15
C GLU A 207 13.22 -4.04 7.35
N ALA A 208 13.85 -4.38 6.22
CA ALA A 208 13.50 -5.56 5.45
C ALA A 208 13.65 -6.86 6.27
N GLN A 209 14.76 -6.96 7.03
CA GLN A 209 15.00 -8.09 7.92
C GLN A 209 14.05 -8.13 9.12
N ARG A 210 13.64 -6.97 9.65
CA ARG A 210 12.64 -6.88 10.72
C ARG A 210 11.26 -7.29 10.20
N ALA A 211 10.88 -6.83 9.01
CA ALA A 211 9.65 -7.23 8.34
C ALA A 211 9.59 -8.75 8.14
N ALA A 212 10.69 -9.39 7.71
CA ALA A 212 10.77 -10.86 7.59
C ALA A 212 10.50 -11.61 8.90
N ARG A 213 10.69 -10.97 10.05
CA ARG A 213 10.43 -11.51 11.39
C ARG A 213 9.13 -11.02 12.02
N GLY A 214 8.35 -10.20 11.31
CA GLY A 214 7.14 -9.57 11.86
C GLY A 214 7.41 -8.57 12.99
N VAL A 215 8.64 -8.03 13.08
CA VAL A 215 9.00 -7.08 14.13
C VAL A 215 8.77 -5.65 13.64
N THR A 216 7.89 -4.92 14.32
CA THR A 216 7.57 -3.52 13.99
C THR A 216 8.66 -2.56 14.47
N THR A 217 8.83 -1.44 13.77
CA THR A 217 9.73 -0.36 14.18
C THR A 217 8.89 0.77 14.76
N PRO A 218 9.11 1.15 16.04
CA PRO A 218 8.35 2.21 16.68
C PRO A 218 8.47 3.54 15.94
N ASP A 219 7.43 4.36 16.07
CA ASP A 219 7.41 5.71 15.54
C ASP A 219 8.37 6.62 16.33
N CYS A 220 9.32 7.24 15.64
CA CYS A 220 10.33 8.10 16.26
C CYS A 220 9.79 9.44 16.80
N ARG A 221 8.48 9.72 16.63
CA ARG A 221 7.78 10.85 17.27
C ARG A 221 7.44 10.55 18.72
N GLU A 222 7.17 9.29 19.04
CA GLU A 222 6.73 8.83 20.36
C GLU A 222 7.82 8.00 21.07
N ALA A 223 8.72 7.40 20.29
CA ALA A 223 9.85 6.62 20.76
C ALA A 223 11.20 7.27 20.37
N SER A 224 12.29 6.63 20.74
CA SER A 224 13.64 7.04 20.36
C SER A 224 13.87 6.95 18.85
N CYS A 225 14.79 7.77 18.35
CA CYS A 225 15.20 7.78 16.93
C CYS A 225 15.59 6.38 16.43
N SER A 226 14.98 5.94 15.32
CA SER A 226 15.23 4.64 14.69
C SER A 226 16.45 4.62 13.76
N GLY A 227 17.14 5.76 13.62
CA GLY A 227 18.38 5.88 12.85
C GLY A 227 18.18 5.67 11.35
N CYS A 228 17.18 6.31 10.75
CA CYS A 228 16.90 6.21 9.31
C CYS A 228 17.78 7.09 8.43
N GLY A 229 18.43 8.12 9.00
CA GLY A 229 19.26 9.07 8.26
C GLY A 229 18.52 10.29 7.68
N ALA A 230 17.18 10.31 7.71
CA ALA A 230 16.39 11.39 7.09
C ALA A 230 16.54 12.75 7.80
N CYS A 231 16.75 12.73 9.11
CA CYS A 231 16.96 13.92 9.93
C CYS A 231 18.45 14.13 10.18
N SER A 232 18.91 15.39 10.16
CA SER A 232 20.26 15.78 10.58
C SER A 232 20.22 16.56 11.90
N GLY A 233 21.11 16.22 12.83
CA GLY A 233 21.19 16.85 14.16
C GLY A 233 20.05 16.47 15.12
N ASP A 234 19.93 17.24 16.21
CA ASP A 234 18.88 17.05 17.22
C ASP A 234 17.55 17.61 16.73
N VAL A 235 16.80 16.77 16.01
CA VAL A 235 15.45 17.09 15.55
C VAL A 235 14.43 16.69 16.61
N ARG A 236 13.69 17.67 17.14
CA ARG A 236 12.53 17.44 18.01
C ARG A 236 11.24 17.63 17.25
N VAL A 237 10.40 16.60 17.25
CA VAL A 237 9.03 16.69 16.75
C VAL A 237 8.20 17.50 17.74
N ARG A 238 7.52 18.55 17.26
CA ARG A 238 6.56 19.31 18.06
C ARG A 238 5.15 19.05 17.57
N LEU A 239 4.29 18.55 18.44
CA LEU A 239 2.88 18.28 18.12
C LEU A 239 2.08 19.60 18.14
N ALA A 240 1.01 19.69 17.34
CA ALA A 240 0.22 20.91 17.18
C ALA A 240 -0.27 21.53 18.51
N GLY A 241 -0.55 20.71 19.52
CA GLY A 241 -0.93 21.18 20.86
C GLY A 241 0.17 21.91 21.64
N GLU A 242 1.44 21.65 21.32
CA GLU A 242 2.59 22.31 21.96
C GLU A 242 2.79 23.76 21.48
N PHE A 243 2.27 24.12 20.30
CA PHE A 243 2.29 25.51 19.79
C PHE A 243 1.40 26.44 20.62
N ALA A 244 0.32 25.93 21.21
CA ALA A 244 -0.62 26.72 22.02
C ALA A 244 -0.08 27.03 23.43
N ALA A 245 0.85 26.22 23.94
CA ALA A 245 1.40 26.37 25.29
C ALA A 245 2.50 27.45 25.37
N SER A 246 3.30 27.61 24.30
CA SER A 246 4.41 28.56 24.26
C SER A 246 3.97 30.02 24.01
N SER A 247 2.79 30.24 23.44
CA SER A 247 2.23 31.57 23.16
C SER A 247 1.55 32.25 24.36
N ARG A 248 1.37 31.53 25.49
CA ARG A 248 0.73 32.08 26.71
C ARG A 248 1.69 32.63 27.76
N GLN A 249 3.01 32.60 27.53
CA GLN A 249 4.02 33.10 28.49
C GLN A 249 4.55 34.52 28.19
N GLY A 250 3.93 35.27 27.28
CA GLY A 250 4.33 36.66 26.96
C GLY A 250 3.52 37.78 27.61
N GLY A 251 2.57 37.47 28.51
CA GLY A 251 1.69 38.45 29.15
C GLY A 251 2.16 38.87 30.54
N GLY A 252 3.33 39.52 30.61
CA GLY A 252 3.78 40.19 31.84
C GLY A 252 2.92 41.41 32.15
N ARG A 253 2.25 41.40 33.31
CA ARG A 253 1.60 42.55 33.94
C ARG A 253 2.68 43.49 34.52
N ALA A 254 2.47 44.79 34.32
CA ALA A 254 3.01 45.98 35.01
C ALA A 254 4.53 46.08 35.19
#